data_AF-A0ABD3BTP7-F1
#
_entry.id   AF-A0ABD3BTP7-F1
#
_cell.length_a   1.000
_cell.length_b   1.000
_cell.length_c   1.000
_cell.angle_alpha   90.00
_cell.angle_beta   90.00
_cell.angle_gamma   90.00
#
_symmetry.space_group_name_H-M   'P 1'
#
loop_
_entity.id
_entity.type
_entity.pdbx_description
1 polymer ?
#
loop_
_entity_poly.entity_id
_entity_poly.type
_entity_poly.pdbx_seq_one_letter_code
_entity_poly.pdbx_strand_id
1 'polypeptide(L)'
;MFPAKKGIFYKVSESICSKLRYNNKLSNISSFPGCRCIPKRLQHTNVNKLLFRRGGLNGKVNTNEISNANCFSILGTDNNDTHFSLEKNYYLSNHRFDMQSYGSRIVGSCNGILCLQDHLELENVVLWNPVTDELKPLPPSSIVFPTKAPYKLVGSSAFGFDARSEDYKVVRFVENGFFNDDYRTTHHFELYSLKTDSWRPIVNPVSLRYPTRYPLHIYSVSLNGSCYWEAGNCILSFDFADEVFSYLPLPRFHDIETHKDVVCCLVAIDGSTLGLISYTFKVRTKIFDLLVWKSKEWRWRRVDIFELEDIRTPLGLWGGDKCFLVDENHELLLFDLKTRELKSLGIKDHLPWAMSVVPFVESTVSIKRQ
;
A
#
# COMPACT_ATOMS: atom_id res chain seq x y z
N MET A 1 -4.31 -12.49 -45.09
CA MET A 1 -4.77 -11.12 -45.40
C MET A 1 -6.22 -10.99 -44.94
N PHE A 2 -6.43 -10.45 -43.75
CA PHE A 2 -7.74 -10.10 -43.16
C PHE A 2 -7.60 -8.66 -42.60
N PRO A 3 -8.61 -7.79 -42.73
CA PRO A 3 -8.41 -6.36 -42.62
C PRO A 3 -8.36 -5.86 -41.17
N ALA A 4 -7.46 -4.92 -40.92
CA ALA A 4 -7.35 -4.17 -39.68
C ALA A 4 -8.60 -3.33 -39.42
N LYS A 5 -9.31 -3.56 -38.32
CA LYS A 5 -10.31 -2.62 -37.80
C LYS A 5 -9.61 -1.53 -37.00
N LYS A 6 -9.68 -0.31 -37.53
CA LYS A 6 -9.24 0.93 -36.90
C LYS A 6 -9.84 1.07 -35.50
N GLY A 7 -8.98 1.28 -34.50
CA GLY A 7 -9.37 1.71 -33.16
C GLY A 7 -10.06 3.07 -33.23
N ILE A 8 -11.27 3.15 -32.68
CA ILE A 8 -11.99 4.40 -32.49
C ILE A 8 -11.41 5.06 -31.25
N PHE A 9 -10.57 6.08 -31.47
CA PHE A 9 -10.07 6.97 -30.41
C PHE A 9 -11.18 7.95 -30.03
N TYR A 10 -11.70 7.86 -28.81
CA TYR A 10 -12.57 8.92 -28.27
C TYR A 10 -11.71 10.01 -27.63
N LYS A 11 -11.76 11.20 -28.25
CA LYS A 11 -11.23 12.45 -27.75
C LYS A 11 -12.00 12.81 -26.46
N VAL A 12 -11.35 12.76 -25.30
CA VAL A 12 -11.93 13.29 -24.06
C VAL A 12 -12.04 14.80 -24.25
N SER A 13 -13.27 15.31 -24.35
CA SER A 13 -13.51 16.74 -24.51
C SER A 13 -13.29 17.45 -23.17
N GLU A 14 -12.71 18.64 -23.23
CA GLU A 14 -12.46 19.58 -22.11
C GLU A 14 -13.73 20.09 -21.40
N SER A 15 -14.88 19.42 -21.57
CA SER A 15 -16.19 19.89 -21.12
C SER A 15 -16.60 19.45 -19.69
N ILE A 16 -15.82 18.61 -19.00
CA ILE A 16 -16.20 18.13 -17.65
C ILE A 16 -15.72 19.08 -16.55
N CYS A 17 -14.60 19.80 -16.74
CA CYS A 17 -14.15 20.82 -15.80
C CYS A 17 -15.02 22.09 -15.80
N SER A 18 -15.76 22.36 -16.88
CA SER A 18 -16.66 23.52 -16.96
C SER A 18 -18.07 23.25 -16.41
N LYS A 19 -18.50 21.98 -16.27
CA LYS A 19 -19.81 21.61 -15.72
C LYS A 19 -19.87 21.50 -14.19
N LEU A 20 -18.75 21.57 -13.50
CA LEU A 20 -18.69 21.74 -12.04
C LEU A 20 -18.81 23.21 -11.58
N ARG A 21 -18.98 24.17 -12.50
CA ARG A 21 -19.17 25.60 -12.19
C ARG A 21 -20.63 26.09 -12.19
N TYR A 22 -21.62 25.22 -12.36
CA TYR A 22 -23.04 25.60 -12.24
C TYR A 22 -23.81 24.61 -11.39
N ASN A 23 -23.72 24.79 -10.07
CA ASN A 23 -24.84 24.61 -9.15
C ASN A 23 -24.50 25.34 -7.84
N ASN A 24 -24.64 26.66 -7.90
CA ASN A 24 -24.80 27.52 -6.73
C ASN A 24 -26.10 27.13 -6.02
N LYS A 25 -26.02 26.11 -5.14
CA LYS A 25 -27.00 25.80 -4.08
C LYS A 25 -26.39 24.80 -3.09
N LEU A 26 -25.23 25.12 -2.55
CA LEU A 26 -24.74 24.62 -1.26
C LEU A 26 -24.34 25.82 -0.38
N SER A 27 -25.21 26.83 -0.34
CA SER A 27 -25.27 27.78 0.76
C SER A 27 -26.04 27.10 1.90
N ASN A 28 -25.37 26.91 3.05
CA ASN A 28 -25.82 26.22 4.28
C ASN A 28 -25.36 24.77 4.43
N ILE A 29 -24.03 24.56 4.47
CA ILE A 29 -23.46 23.63 5.46
C ILE A 29 -22.56 24.48 6.34
N SER A 30 -23.16 24.99 7.41
CA SER A 30 -22.48 25.64 8.53
C SER A 30 -21.50 24.66 9.17
N SER A 31 -20.28 25.15 9.39
CA SER A 31 -19.29 24.64 10.36
C SER A 31 -19.03 23.12 10.33
N PHE A 32 -18.01 22.71 9.58
CA PHE A 32 -17.32 21.45 9.91
C PHE A 32 -16.64 21.64 11.27
N PRO A 33 -16.91 20.78 12.29
CA PRO A 33 -16.19 20.86 13.54
C PRO A 33 -14.72 20.62 13.26
N GLY A 34 -13.89 21.56 13.71
CA GLY A 34 -12.48 21.61 13.40
C GLY A 34 -11.76 20.30 13.66
N CYS A 35 -10.72 20.05 12.87
CA CYS A 35 -9.68 19.07 13.17
C CYS A 35 -9.20 19.29 14.62
N ARG A 36 -9.80 18.57 15.56
CA ARG A 36 -9.35 18.57 16.95
C ARG A 36 -8.03 17.84 16.96
N CYS A 37 -7.04 18.49 17.57
CA CYS A 37 -5.69 17.99 17.74
C CYS A 37 -5.69 16.50 18.11
N ILE A 38 -5.09 15.70 17.23
CA ILE A 38 -4.77 14.30 17.49
C ILE A 38 -3.87 14.28 18.74
N PRO A 39 -4.19 13.48 19.78
CA PRO A 39 -3.36 13.39 20.96
C PRO A 39 -1.94 12.93 20.57
N LYS A 40 -0.92 13.68 21.00
CA LYS A 40 0.47 13.22 20.99
C LYS A 40 0.60 11.99 21.88
N ARG A 41 1.02 10.85 21.31
CA ARG A 41 1.80 9.72 21.89
C ARG A 41 1.64 8.54 20.92
N LEU A 42 2.68 7.94 20.32
CA LEU A 42 4.07 7.77 20.70
C LEU A 42 5.02 8.53 19.77
N GLN A 43 5.79 9.46 20.32
CA GLN A 43 7.12 9.75 19.79
C GLN A 43 8.04 8.66 20.37
N HIS A 44 8.68 7.84 19.56
CA HIS A 44 10.04 7.32 19.79
C HIS A 44 10.54 6.52 18.57
N THR A 45 11.70 6.96 18.08
CA THR A 45 12.90 6.19 17.63
C THR A 45 12.77 5.11 16.56
N ASN A 46 13.65 5.18 15.54
CA ASN A 46 14.08 4.12 14.62
C ASN A 46 13.32 2.80 14.75
N VAL A 47 12.11 2.77 14.18
CA VAL A 47 11.40 1.51 14.00
C VAL A 47 12.21 0.71 12.99
N ASN A 48 12.71 -0.46 13.41
CA ASN A 48 13.38 -1.40 12.51
C ASN A 48 12.54 -1.58 11.25
N LYS A 49 13.18 -1.81 10.12
CA LYS A 49 12.46 -2.14 8.89
C LYS A 49 12.54 -3.64 8.66
N LEU A 50 11.43 -4.21 8.22
CA LEU A 50 11.38 -5.57 7.74
C LEU A 50 11.38 -5.55 6.22
N LEU A 51 12.39 -6.18 5.64
CA LEU A 51 12.46 -6.48 4.22
C LEU A 51 11.74 -7.80 3.97
N PHE A 52 10.71 -7.77 3.13
CA PHE A 52 10.11 -8.97 2.58
C PHE A 52 10.59 -9.20 1.15
N ARG A 53 10.89 -10.46 0.84
CA ARG A 53 11.33 -10.95 -0.47
C ARG A 53 10.97 -12.43 -0.63
N ARG A 54 10.83 -12.93 -1.85
CA ARG A 54 10.81 -14.37 -2.09
C ARG A 54 12.26 -14.86 -2.22
N GLY A 55 12.65 -15.78 -1.36
CA GLY A 55 14.03 -16.23 -1.27
C GLY A 55 14.51 -16.94 -2.53
N GLY A 56 15.56 -16.42 -3.17
CA GLY A 56 16.58 -17.21 -3.85
C GLY A 56 17.87 -17.07 -3.05
N LEU A 57 18.32 -18.12 -2.37
CA LEU A 57 19.58 -18.05 -1.61
C LEU A 57 20.76 -17.86 -2.57
N ASN A 58 21.54 -16.81 -2.34
CA ASN A 58 22.87 -16.67 -2.91
C ASN A 58 23.72 -17.87 -2.47
N GLY A 59 23.95 -18.82 -3.39
CA GLY A 59 25.02 -19.82 -3.35
C GLY A 59 25.13 -20.69 -2.10
N LYS A 60 24.85 -22.00 -2.26
CA LYS A 60 25.07 -23.13 -1.35
C LYS A 60 23.88 -23.55 -0.47
N VAL A 61 22.87 -24.16 -1.07
CA VAL A 61 22.26 -25.40 -0.54
C VAL A 61 21.81 -26.26 -1.71
N ASN A 62 22.38 -27.46 -1.86
CA ASN A 62 21.84 -28.51 -2.72
C ASN A 62 20.59 -29.07 -2.04
N THR A 63 19.39 -28.71 -2.49
CA THR A 63 18.17 -29.54 -2.50
C THR A 63 17.04 -28.77 -3.20
N ASN A 64 16.40 -29.41 -4.18
CA ASN A 64 15.34 -28.87 -5.04
C ASN A 64 14.00 -28.53 -4.34
N GLU A 65 13.97 -28.25 -3.03
CA GLU A 65 12.72 -28.09 -2.27
C GLU A 65 12.58 -26.77 -1.46
N ILE A 66 13.53 -25.83 -1.52
CA ILE A 66 13.46 -24.58 -0.71
C ILE A 66 13.55 -23.29 -1.57
N SER A 67 13.48 -23.37 -2.89
CA SER A 67 13.80 -22.23 -3.76
C SER A 67 12.73 -21.13 -3.89
N ASN A 68 11.58 -21.22 -3.22
CA ASN A 68 10.45 -20.29 -3.38
C ASN A 68 9.89 -19.70 -2.07
N ALA A 69 10.52 -19.94 -0.91
CA ALA A 69 9.93 -19.56 0.37
C ALA A 69 9.89 -18.03 0.60
N ASN A 70 8.79 -17.55 1.20
CA ASN A 70 8.68 -16.18 1.71
C ASN A 70 9.75 -15.93 2.78
N CYS A 71 10.57 -14.88 2.60
CA CYS A 71 11.66 -14.52 3.50
C CYS A 71 11.44 -13.11 4.03
N PHE A 72 11.43 -12.97 5.36
CA PHE A 72 11.22 -11.71 6.06
C PHE A 72 12.46 -11.39 6.91
N SER A 73 13.25 -10.42 6.49
CA SER A 73 14.54 -10.10 7.10
C SER A 73 14.48 -8.75 7.82
N ILE A 74 14.92 -8.69 9.08
CA ILE A 74 15.15 -7.41 9.77
C ILE A 74 16.35 -6.73 9.11
N LEU A 75 16.12 -5.51 8.63
CA LEU A 75 17.18 -4.61 8.16
C LEU A 75 17.80 -3.91 9.36
N GLY A 76 19.06 -4.24 9.61
CA GLY A 76 19.93 -3.54 10.55
C GLY A 76 20.84 -2.56 9.84
N THR A 77 21.39 -1.63 10.60
CA THR A 77 22.41 -0.72 10.10
C THR A 77 23.38 -0.29 11.20
N ASP A 78 24.55 0.22 10.81
CA ASP A 78 25.47 0.83 11.74
C ASP A 78 24.93 2.16 12.30
N ASN A 79 25.56 2.70 13.34
CA ASN A 79 25.08 3.91 14.02
C ASN A 79 24.93 5.16 13.11
N ASN A 80 25.54 5.14 11.92
CA ASN A 80 25.51 6.23 10.96
C ASN A 80 24.56 5.98 9.77
N ASP A 81 23.79 4.89 9.77
CA ASP A 81 22.94 4.47 8.65
C ASP A 81 23.69 4.34 7.30
N THR A 82 24.96 3.94 7.32
CA THR A 82 25.81 3.88 6.12
C THR A 82 25.96 2.47 5.56
N HIS A 83 25.88 1.46 6.43
CA HIS A 83 26.03 0.05 6.08
C HIS A 83 24.80 -0.71 6.56
N PHE A 84 24.07 -1.28 5.61
CA PHE A 84 22.88 -2.08 5.89
C PHE A 84 23.22 -3.57 5.88
N SER A 85 22.59 -4.33 6.77
CA SER A 85 22.76 -5.77 6.85
C SER A 85 21.44 -6.46 7.20
N LEU A 86 21.38 -7.77 6.94
CA LEU A 86 20.26 -8.61 7.34
C LEU A 86 20.58 -9.25 8.69
N GLU A 87 19.92 -8.79 9.76
CA GLU A 87 20.25 -9.21 11.13
C GLU A 87 19.55 -10.51 11.54
N LYS A 88 18.28 -10.66 11.14
CA LYS A 88 17.43 -11.79 11.55
C LYS A 88 16.44 -12.12 10.45
N ASN A 89 16.22 -13.42 10.20
CA ASN A 89 15.27 -13.90 9.22
C ASN A 89 14.10 -14.62 9.91
N TYR A 90 12.90 -14.36 9.40
CA TYR A 90 11.69 -15.09 9.70
C TYR A 90 11.20 -15.79 8.44
N TYR A 91 10.70 -17.01 8.65
CA TYR A 91 10.15 -17.85 7.61
C TYR A 91 8.73 -18.25 8.01
N LEU A 92 7.82 -18.15 7.06
CA LEU A 92 6.45 -18.60 7.27
C LEU A 92 6.45 -20.13 7.30
N SER A 93 6.24 -20.74 8.47
CA SER A 93 6.39 -22.18 8.71
C SER A 93 5.30 -23.05 8.09
N ASN A 94 4.17 -22.46 7.68
CA ASN A 94 2.98 -23.20 7.26
C ASN A 94 2.85 -23.30 5.74
N HIS A 95 3.15 -24.48 5.20
CA HIS A 95 3.03 -24.79 3.77
C HIS A 95 1.60 -24.70 3.21
N ARG A 96 0.56 -24.73 4.06
CA ARG A 96 -0.83 -24.48 3.59
C ARG A 96 -1.06 -23.03 3.17
N PHE A 97 -0.20 -22.13 3.61
CA PHE A 97 -0.09 -20.75 3.14
C PHE A 97 1.21 -20.54 2.36
N ASP A 98 1.79 -21.60 1.81
CA ASP A 98 2.74 -21.47 0.70
C ASP A 98 1.92 -21.01 -0.51
N MET A 99 1.58 -19.73 -0.46
CA MET A 99 0.76 -19.00 -1.41
C MET A 99 1.34 -19.25 -2.80
N GLN A 100 0.55 -19.96 -3.61
CA GLN A 100 0.97 -20.61 -4.86
C GLN A 100 1.79 -19.65 -5.73
N SER A 101 2.85 -20.17 -6.36
CA SER A 101 3.66 -19.71 -7.52
C SER A 101 4.10 -18.23 -7.63
N TYR A 102 3.25 -17.29 -7.24
CA TYR A 102 3.41 -15.84 -7.33
C TYR A 102 3.68 -15.26 -5.93
N GLY A 103 3.00 -15.68 -4.87
CA GLY A 103 3.38 -15.36 -3.47
C GLY A 103 2.53 -14.32 -2.78
N SER A 104 2.99 -13.86 -1.63
CA SER A 104 2.26 -12.95 -0.74
C SER A 104 2.71 -11.50 -0.93
N ARG A 105 1.88 -10.55 -0.50
CA ARG A 105 2.27 -9.17 -0.22
C ARG A 105 2.03 -8.82 1.24
N ILE A 106 2.80 -7.87 1.77
CA ILE A 106 2.50 -7.25 3.06
C ILE A 106 1.44 -6.17 2.84
N VAL A 107 0.28 -6.34 3.47
CA VAL A 107 -0.78 -5.32 3.55
C VAL A 107 -0.42 -4.24 4.55
N GLY A 108 0.21 -4.62 5.65
CA GLY A 108 0.66 -3.71 6.69
C GLY A 108 1.29 -4.44 7.86
N SER A 109 1.89 -3.66 8.75
CA SER A 109 2.54 -4.13 9.98
C SER A 109 2.08 -3.26 11.14
N CYS A 110 1.74 -3.88 12.26
CA CYS A 110 1.30 -3.18 13.47
C CYS A 110 1.61 -4.01 14.70
N ASN A 111 2.29 -3.42 15.70
CA ASN A 111 2.62 -4.07 16.98
C ASN A 111 3.28 -5.46 16.82
N GLY A 112 4.13 -5.62 15.80
CA GLY A 112 4.83 -6.87 15.45
C GLY A 112 3.98 -7.93 14.75
N ILE A 113 2.72 -7.62 14.45
CA ILE A 113 1.85 -8.46 13.62
C ILE A 113 1.94 -7.97 12.17
N LEU A 114 2.11 -8.90 11.25
CA LEU A 114 2.05 -8.69 9.82
C LEU A 114 0.69 -9.14 9.30
N CYS A 115 0.06 -8.32 8.47
CA CYS A 115 -1.08 -8.72 7.65
C CYS A 115 -0.56 -9.06 6.25
N LEU A 116 -0.69 -10.33 5.87
CA LEU A 116 -0.28 -10.83 4.57
C LEU A 116 -1.52 -11.13 3.72
N GLN A 117 -1.41 -10.90 2.42
CA GLN A 117 -2.47 -11.19 1.46
C GLN A 117 -1.85 -11.90 0.24
N ASP A 118 -2.53 -12.93 -0.25
CA ASP A 118 -2.11 -13.63 -1.47
C ASP A 118 -2.22 -12.70 -2.68
N HIS A 119 -1.27 -12.77 -3.61
CA HIS A 119 -1.27 -11.90 -4.79
C HIS A 119 -2.35 -12.28 -5.81
N LEU A 120 -2.67 -13.56 -5.98
CA LEU A 120 -3.69 -14.02 -6.93
C LEU A 120 -5.04 -14.19 -6.25
N GLU A 121 -5.06 -14.81 -5.08
CA GLU A 121 -6.26 -15.08 -4.30
C GLU A 121 -6.45 -13.98 -3.26
N LEU A 122 -6.73 -12.76 -3.71
CA LEU A 122 -6.83 -11.56 -2.86
C LEU A 122 -7.85 -11.67 -1.70
N GLU A 123 -8.70 -12.71 -1.68
CA GLU A 123 -9.57 -13.01 -0.54
C GLU A 123 -8.82 -13.62 0.65
N ASN A 124 -7.71 -14.30 0.39
CA ASN A 124 -6.88 -14.98 1.37
C ASN A 124 -6.00 -13.97 2.08
N VAL A 125 -6.41 -13.65 3.30
CA VAL A 125 -5.68 -12.77 4.22
C VAL A 125 -5.31 -13.57 5.46
N VAL A 126 -4.08 -13.39 5.93
CA VAL A 126 -3.58 -14.02 7.15
C VAL A 126 -2.88 -12.98 8.02
N LEU A 127 -3.19 -12.99 9.31
CA LEU A 127 -2.38 -12.30 10.31
C LEU A 127 -1.31 -13.25 10.81
N TRP A 128 -0.08 -12.77 10.89
CA TRP A 128 1.06 -13.55 11.36
C TRP A 128 1.90 -12.71 12.33
N ASN A 129 2.22 -13.26 13.49
CA ASN A 129 3.25 -12.71 14.35
C ASN A 129 4.54 -13.54 14.17
N PRO A 130 5.58 -13.01 13.50
CA PRO A 130 6.82 -13.75 13.23
C PRO A 130 7.60 -14.15 14.49
N VAL A 131 7.47 -13.40 15.58
CA VAL A 131 8.21 -13.66 16.84
C VAL A 131 7.61 -14.85 17.58
N THR A 132 6.28 -14.95 17.60
CA THR A 132 5.55 -16.04 18.28
C THR A 132 5.20 -17.21 17.36
N ASP A 133 5.42 -17.05 16.06
CA ASP A 133 4.95 -17.90 14.97
C ASP A 133 3.45 -18.23 15.03
N GLU A 134 2.66 -17.30 15.55
CA GLU A 134 1.21 -17.44 15.56
C GLU A 134 0.62 -16.99 14.23
N LEU A 135 -0.31 -17.80 13.69
CA LEU A 135 -1.03 -17.55 12.44
C LEU A 135 -2.53 -17.51 12.70
N LYS A 136 -3.22 -16.52 12.10
CA LYS A 136 -4.68 -16.38 12.09
C LYS A 136 -5.15 -16.08 10.66
N PRO A 137 -5.57 -17.11 9.91
CA PRO A 137 -6.26 -16.92 8.63
C PRO A 137 -7.59 -16.23 8.86
N LEU A 138 -7.93 -15.26 8.02
CA LEU A 138 -9.19 -14.54 8.14
C LEU A 138 -10.33 -15.33 7.49
N PRO A 139 -11.56 -15.27 8.04
CA PRO A 139 -12.72 -15.90 7.42
C PRO A 139 -13.04 -15.27 6.04
N PRO A 140 -13.85 -15.94 5.20
CA PRO A 140 -14.33 -15.37 3.95
C PRO A 140 -15.19 -14.12 4.19
N SER A 141 -15.33 -13.29 3.15
CA SER A 141 -16.17 -12.09 3.14
C SER A 141 -17.60 -12.37 3.64
N SER A 142 -18.14 -11.45 4.43
CA SER A 142 -19.54 -11.48 4.88
C SER A 142 -20.53 -10.95 3.84
N ILE A 143 -20.05 -10.26 2.80
CA ILE A 143 -20.92 -9.71 1.76
C ILE A 143 -21.46 -10.88 0.93
N VAL A 144 -22.79 -11.00 0.89
CA VAL A 144 -23.48 -11.95 0.01
C VAL A 144 -23.62 -11.31 -1.37
N PHE A 145 -23.00 -11.94 -2.36
CA PHE A 145 -22.97 -11.42 -3.71
C PHE A 145 -24.26 -11.74 -4.47
N PRO A 146 -24.80 -10.80 -5.28
CA PRO A 146 -25.94 -11.10 -6.14
C PRO A 146 -25.59 -12.26 -7.08
N THR A 147 -26.51 -13.21 -7.26
CA THR A 147 -26.33 -14.41 -8.11
C THR A 147 -25.99 -14.09 -9.57
N LYS A 148 -26.20 -12.84 -10.00
CA LYS A 148 -25.93 -12.32 -11.35
C LYS A 148 -24.60 -11.58 -11.48
N ALA A 149 -23.80 -11.51 -10.41
CA ALA A 149 -22.45 -10.97 -10.44
C ALA A 149 -21.46 -12.10 -10.81
N PRO A 150 -20.98 -12.18 -12.06
CA PRO A 150 -20.11 -13.25 -12.54
C PRO A 150 -18.73 -13.35 -11.88
N TYR A 151 -18.23 -12.27 -11.29
CA TYR A 151 -16.93 -12.28 -10.63
C TYR A 151 -16.87 -11.22 -9.53
N LYS A 152 -16.02 -11.52 -8.55
CA LYS A 152 -15.68 -10.68 -7.41
C LYS A 152 -14.20 -10.31 -7.50
N LEU A 153 -13.90 -9.04 -7.26
CA LEU A 153 -12.54 -8.54 -7.15
C LEU A 153 -12.35 -7.97 -5.74
N VAL A 154 -11.38 -8.50 -5.01
CA VAL A 154 -10.89 -7.84 -3.80
C VAL A 154 -9.74 -6.93 -4.22
N GLY A 155 -9.82 -5.66 -3.83
CA GLY A 155 -8.81 -4.66 -4.18
C GLY A 155 -7.80 -4.44 -3.07
N SER A 156 -7.44 -3.17 -2.86
CA SER A 156 -6.54 -2.74 -1.79
C SER A 156 -7.11 -3.08 -0.42
N SER A 157 -6.23 -3.57 0.44
CA SER A 157 -6.49 -3.80 1.85
C SER A 157 -5.58 -2.89 2.68
N ALA A 158 -5.99 -2.63 3.92
CA ALA A 158 -5.15 -1.97 4.90
C ALA A 158 -5.34 -2.61 6.29
N PHE A 159 -4.28 -2.62 7.06
CA PHE A 159 -4.23 -3.22 8.40
C PHE A 159 -3.83 -2.18 9.44
N GLY A 160 -4.47 -2.22 10.60
CA GLY A 160 -4.15 -1.34 11.71
C GLY A 160 -4.76 -1.78 13.02
N PHE A 161 -4.42 -1.02 14.06
CA PHE A 161 -4.89 -1.24 15.43
C PHE A 161 -5.78 -0.08 15.87
N ASP A 162 -6.99 -0.42 16.30
CA ASP A 162 -7.89 0.49 16.99
C ASP A 162 -7.51 0.50 18.48
N ALA A 163 -6.82 1.54 18.91
CA ALA A 163 -6.41 1.69 20.31
C ALA A 163 -7.59 1.89 21.28
N ARG A 164 -8.74 2.38 20.81
CA ARG A 164 -9.92 2.63 21.67
C ARG A 164 -10.63 1.32 22.01
N SER A 165 -10.79 0.45 21.01
CA SER A 165 -11.38 -0.87 21.23
C SER A 165 -10.33 -1.96 21.47
N GLU A 166 -9.04 -1.64 21.49
CA GLU A 166 -7.92 -2.57 21.60
C GLU A 166 -8.00 -3.74 20.61
N ASP A 167 -8.36 -3.45 19.36
CA ASP A 167 -8.68 -4.44 18.34
C ASP A 167 -7.82 -4.27 17.09
N TYR A 168 -7.43 -5.40 16.51
CA TYR A 168 -6.76 -5.41 15.22
C TYR A 168 -7.80 -5.52 14.13
N LYS A 169 -7.72 -4.62 13.15
CA LYS A 169 -8.72 -4.51 12.09
C LYS A 169 -8.08 -4.55 10.72
N VAL A 170 -8.80 -5.14 9.78
CA VAL A 170 -8.44 -5.12 8.36
C VAL A 170 -9.60 -4.50 7.59
N VAL A 171 -9.34 -3.41 6.88
CA VAL A 171 -10.30 -2.85 5.92
C VAL A 171 -9.90 -3.30 4.53
N ARG A 172 -10.87 -3.68 3.70
CA ARG A 172 -10.62 -4.01 2.29
C ARG A 172 -11.72 -3.50 1.38
N PHE A 173 -11.31 -3.17 0.16
CA PHE A 173 -12.20 -2.83 -0.93
C PHE A 173 -12.68 -4.10 -1.66
N VAL A 174 -13.97 -4.16 -1.98
CA VAL A 174 -14.59 -5.25 -2.72
C VAL A 174 -15.42 -4.68 -3.87
N GLU A 175 -15.16 -5.18 -5.08
CA GLU A 175 -15.89 -4.83 -6.30
C GLU A 175 -16.64 -6.05 -6.85
N ASN A 176 -17.88 -5.81 -7.25
CA ASN A 176 -18.69 -6.79 -7.99
C ASN A 176 -18.84 -6.33 -9.43
N GLY A 177 -18.34 -7.15 -10.36
CA GLY A 177 -18.54 -6.93 -11.80
C GLY A 177 -19.83 -7.57 -12.29
N PHE A 178 -20.51 -6.93 -13.24
CA PHE A 178 -21.67 -7.47 -13.94
C PHE A 178 -21.39 -7.51 -15.45
N PHE A 179 -21.70 -8.63 -16.13
CA PHE A 179 -21.42 -8.83 -17.57
C PHE A 179 -22.40 -8.10 -18.52
N ASN A 180 -23.39 -7.36 -18.02
CA ASN A 180 -24.38 -6.72 -18.89
C ASN A 180 -23.79 -5.51 -19.64
N ASP A 181 -24.40 -5.15 -20.78
CA ASP A 181 -23.97 -4.09 -21.72
C ASP A 181 -23.66 -2.71 -21.08
N ASP A 182 -24.14 -2.47 -19.85
CA ASP A 182 -23.91 -1.25 -19.07
C ASP A 182 -22.64 -1.28 -18.17
N TYR A 183 -21.93 -2.40 -18.05
CA TYR A 183 -20.75 -2.57 -17.15
C TYR A 183 -20.96 -1.96 -15.76
N ARG A 184 -22.12 -2.20 -15.14
CA ARG A 184 -22.37 -1.70 -13.78
C ARG A 184 -21.42 -2.41 -12.84
N THR A 185 -20.77 -1.67 -11.93
CA THR A 185 -19.96 -2.24 -10.85
C THR A 185 -20.43 -1.65 -9.52
N THR A 186 -20.56 -2.50 -8.49
CA THR A 186 -20.86 -2.03 -7.13
C THR A 186 -19.63 -2.13 -6.27
N HIS A 187 -19.40 -1.10 -5.47
CA HIS A 187 -18.17 -0.89 -4.73
C HIS A 187 -18.52 -0.91 -3.25
N HIS A 188 -17.85 -1.78 -2.51
CA HIS A 188 -18.11 -2.00 -1.10
C HIS A 188 -16.81 -1.94 -0.32
N PHE A 189 -16.92 -1.59 0.95
CA PHE A 189 -15.86 -1.80 1.91
C PHE A 189 -16.38 -2.75 2.99
N GLU A 190 -15.50 -3.59 3.49
CA GLU A 190 -15.76 -4.41 4.66
C GLU A 190 -14.59 -4.32 5.63
N LEU A 191 -14.93 -4.42 6.90
CA LEU A 191 -14.02 -4.31 8.03
C LEU A 191 -14.05 -5.63 8.79
N TYR A 192 -12.89 -6.25 8.89
CA TYR A 192 -12.66 -7.36 9.80
C TYR A 192 -12.24 -6.83 11.17
N SER A 193 -12.75 -7.48 12.21
CA SER A 193 -12.34 -7.30 13.60
C SER A 193 -11.73 -8.61 14.11
N LEU A 194 -10.52 -8.56 14.68
CA LEU A 194 -9.91 -9.74 15.28
C LEU A 194 -10.68 -10.18 16.52
N LYS A 195 -11.22 -9.23 17.30
CA LYS A 195 -12.04 -9.53 18.49
C LYS A 195 -13.32 -10.30 18.18
N THR A 196 -14.01 -9.98 17.09
CA THR A 196 -15.26 -10.68 16.73
C THR A 196 -15.06 -11.81 15.73
N ASP A 197 -13.84 -11.96 15.20
CA ASP A 197 -13.47 -12.93 14.17
C ASP A 197 -14.43 -12.91 12.97
N SER A 198 -14.83 -11.71 12.54
CA SER A 198 -15.86 -11.56 11.51
C SER A 198 -15.67 -10.31 10.67
N TRP A 199 -16.04 -10.42 9.40
CA TRP A 199 -16.23 -9.26 8.53
C TRP A 199 -17.60 -8.62 8.76
N ARG A 200 -17.66 -7.31 8.58
CA ARG A 200 -18.93 -6.58 8.43
C ARG A 200 -18.81 -5.50 7.35
N PRO A 201 -19.90 -5.21 6.62
CA PRO A 201 -19.89 -4.12 5.65
C PRO A 201 -19.72 -2.77 6.36
N ILE A 202 -19.01 -1.85 5.72
CA ILE A 202 -18.90 -0.45 6.12
C ILE A 202 -19.21 0.45 4.92
N VAL A 203 -19.86 1.57 5.20
CA VAL A 203 -20.31 2.50 4.15
C VAL A 203 -19.25 3.57 3.94
N ASN A 204 -18.77 3.69 2.70
CA ASN A 204 -18.07 4.90 2.28
C ASN A 204 -19.14 5.96 1.95
N PRO A 205 -19.25 7.05 2.71
CA PRO A 205 -20.29 8.07 2.49
C PRO A 205 -20.11 8.79 1.15
N VAL A 206 -18.90 8.77 0.59
CA VAL A 206 -18.64 9.29 -0.74
C VAL A 206 -18.83 8.14 -1.72
N SER A 207 -19.91 8.20 -2.48
CA SER A 207 -20.06 7.46 -3.73
C SER A 207 -19.02 7.97 -4.71
N LEU A 208 -17.74 7.67 -4.45
CA LEU A 208 -16.68 7.85 -5.40
C LEU A 208 -17.15 7.09 -6.63
N ARG A 209 -17.50 7.82 -7.69
CA ARG A 209 -17.62 7.24 -9.01
C ARG A 209 -16.20 6.90 -9.39
N TYR A 210 -15.71 5.76 -8.92
CA TYR A 210 -14.37 5.28 -9.22
C TYR A 210 -14.30 5.16 -10.74
N PRO A 211 -13.55 6.04 -11.42
CA PRO A 211 -13.45 5.97 -12.85
C PRO A 211 -12.56 4.76 -13.11
N THR A 212 -13.21 3.70 -13.60
CA THR A 212 -12.65 2.69 -14.51
C THR A 212 -11.78 1.56 -13.93
N ARG A 213 -12.10 0.34 -14.42
CA ARG A 213 -11.26 -0.71 -15.05
C ARG A 213 -9.89 -1.11 -14.48
N TYR A 214 -9.38 -0.46 -13.44
CA TYR A 214 -8.12 -0.83 -12.82
C TYR A 214 -8.33 -0.94 -11.30
N PRO A 215 -7.87 -2.04 -10.68
CA PRO A 215 -7.92 -2.13 -9.22
C PRO A 215 -7.17 -0.94 -8.62
N LEU A 216 -7.74 -0.37 -7.56
CA LEU A 216 -7.07 0.60 -6.69
C LEU A 216 -5.60 0.17 -6.50
N HIS A 217 -4.68 1.14 -6.53
CA HIS A 217 -3.27 0.84 -6.27
C HIS A 217 -3.18 0.02 -4.98
N ILE A 218 -2.59 -1.15 -5.13
CA ILE A 218 -2.65 -2.26 -4.18
C ILE A 218 -2.07 -1.91 -2.80
N TYR A 219 -1.19 -0.91 -2.76
CA TYR A 219 -0.41 -0.55 -1.60
C TYR A 219 -1.11 0.51 -0.75
N SER A 220 -1.24 0.21 0.55
CA SER A 220 -1.68 1.16 1.56
C SER A 220 -0.52 1.48 2.51
N VAL A 221 -0.59 2.65 3.15
CA VAL A 221 0.31 3.00 4.24
C VAL A 221 -0.51 3.26 5.51
N SER A 222 -0.10 2.66 6.62
CA SER A 222 -0.72 2.89 7.93
C SER A 222 0.15 3.83 8.76
N LEU A 223 -0.49 4.85 9.33
CA LEU A 223 0.16 5.93 10.06
C LEU A 223 -0.81 6.49 11.12
N ASN A 224 -0.35 6.61 12.37
CA ASN A 224 -1.11 7.22 13.47
C ASN A 224 -2.54 6.66 13.65
N GLY A 225 -2.74 5.35 13.49
CA GLY A 225 -4.06 4.71 13.65
C GLY A 225 -5.01 4.90 12.46
N SER A 226 -4.56 5.57 11.40
CA SER A 226 -5.24 5.63 10.11
C SER A 226 -4.47 4.89 9.04
N CYS A 227 -5.15 4.53 7.96
CA CYS A 227 -4.51 4.03 6.75
C CYS A 227 -4.88 4.90 5.55
N TYR A 228 -4.02 4.89 4.52
CA TYR A 228 -4.11 5.73 3.35
C TYR A 228 -3.81 4.90 2.10
N TRP A 229 -4.58 5.10 1.04
CA TRP A 229 -4.34 4.51 -0.28
C TRP A 229 -4.82 5.44 -1.39
N GLU A 230 -4.24 5.29 -2.57
CA GLU A 230 -4.67 6.03 -3.76
C GLU A 230 -6.01 5.49 -4.25
N ALA A 231 -6.94 6.40 -4.56
CA ALA A 231 -8.29 6.12 -5.04
C ALA A 231 -8.60 6.88 -6.33
N GLY A 232 -7.73 6.75 -7.33
CA GLY A 232 -7.88 7.28 -8.68
C GLY A 232 -7.66 8.79 -8.79
N ASN A 233 -8.49 9.60 -8.12
CA ASN A 233 -8.41 11.07 -8.14
C ASN A 233 -8.14 11.71 -6.78
N CYS A 234 -8.02 10.91 -5.73
CA CYS A 234 -7.76 11.34 -4.37
C CYS A 234 -6.95 10.27 -3.63
N ILE A 235 -6.49 10.61 -2.43
CA ILE A 235 -6.01 9.64 -1.46
C ILE A 235 -7.14 9.42 -0.46
N LEU A 236 -7.64 8.19 -0.39
CA LEU A 236 -8.63 7.77 0.58
C LEU A 236 -7.91 7.42 1.87
N SER A 237 -8.49 7.82 3.00
CA SER A 237 -8.03 7.42 4.32
C SER A 237 -9.14 6.80 5.14
N PHE A 238 -8.78 5.92 6.06
CA PHE A 238 -9.70 5.32 7.01
C PHE A 238 -9.09 5.32 8.40
N ASP A 239 -9.79 5.91 9.36
CA ASP A 239 -9.43 5.89 10.78
C ASP A 239 -9.97 4.61 11.43
N PHE A 240 -9.11 3.79 12.03
CA PHE A 240 -9.55 2.51 12.61
C PHE A 240 -10.31 2.66 13.93
N ALA A 241 -10.07 3.74 14.66
CA ALA A 241 -10.71 3.98 15.95
C ALA A 241 -12.13 4.51 15.75
N ASP A 242 -12.28 5.58 14.98
CA ASP A 242 -13.57 6.21 14.68
C ASP A 242 -14.31 5.52 13.53
N GLU A 243 -13.63 4.69 12.75
CA GLU A 243 -14.19 3.95 11.61
C GLU A 243 -14.77 4.88 10.53
N VAL A 244 -14.11 6.01 10.34
CA VAL A 244 -14.54 7.07 9.42
C VAL A 244 -13.58 7.15 8.23
N PHE A 245 -14.18 7.23 7.04
CA PHE A 245 -13.44 7.56 5.81
C PHE A 245 -13.20 9.07 5.70
N SER A 246 -12.03 9.45 5.20
CA SER A 246 -11.67 10.83 4.85
C SER A 246 -10.87 10.84 3.54
N TYR A 247 -10.68 12.00 2.94
CA TYR A 247 -9.99 12.12 1.66
C TYR A 247 -9.02 13.28 1.65
N LEU A 248 -7.91 13.07 0.96
CA LEU A 248 -6.89 14.07 0.69
C LEU A 248 -6.81 14.30 -0.83
N PRO A 249 -6.59 15.54 -1.28
CA PRO A 249 -6.31 15.79 -2.69
C PRO A 249 -5.00 15.10 -3.09
N LEU A 250 -4.92 14.60 -4.32
CA LEU A 250 -3.64 14.22 -4.91
C LEU A 250 -2.74 15.46 -5.07
N PRO A 251 -1.41 15.29 -5.06
CA PRO A 251 -0.50 16.37 -5.43
C PRO A 251 -0.84 16.93 -6.81
N ARG A 252 -0.72 18.25 -6.97
CA ARG A 252 -0.75 18.86 -8.31
C ARG A 252 0.64 18.72 -8.91
N PHE A 253 0.82 17.72 -9.76
CA PHE A 253 2.01 17.54 -10.58
C PHE A 253 2.06 18.69 -11.60
N HIS A 254 2.76 19.77 -11.29
CA HIS A 254 2.64 21.03 -12.04
C HIS A 254 3.30 21.04 -13.43
N ASP A 255 4.05 20.01 -13.84
CA ASP A 255 4.90 20.10 -15.04
C ASP A 255 5.00 18.80 -15.88
N ILE A 256 3.96 17.98 -15.94
CA ILE A 256 3.97 16.79 -16.82
C ILE A 256 2.73 16.81 -17.70
N GLU A 257 2.74 17.63 -18.74
CA GLU A 257 1.70 17.69 -19.79
C GLU A 257 1.43 16.33 -20.50
N THR A 258 2.18 15.28 -20.14
CA THR A 258 2.11 13.91 -20.67
C THR A 258 1.60 12.88 -19.63
N HIS A 259 0.64 13.27 -18.78
CA HIS A 259 -0.03 12.50 -17.70
C HIS A 259 -0.65 11.11 -18.03
N LYS A 260 0.08 10.19 -18.68
CA LYS A 260 -0.36 8.80 -18.86
C LYS A 260 0.50 7.75 -18.14
N ASP A 261 1.67 8.12 -17.61
CA ASP A 261 2.62 7.16 -17.06
C ASP A 261 3.24 7.58 -15.71
N VAL A 262 2.57 8.43 -14.91
CA VAL A 262 3.03 8.73 -13.53
C VAL A 262 2.43 7.73 -12.55
N VAL A 263 3.26 7.17 -11.68
CA VAL A 263 2.86 6.27 -10.59
C VAL A 263 3.15 6.96 -9.25
N CYS A 264 2.28 6.77 -8.27
CA CYS A 264 2.46 7.25 -6.91
C CYS A 264 2.68 6.08 -5.94
N CYS A 265 3.61 6.26 -5.00
CA CYS A 265 3.84 5.36 -3.89
C CYS A 265 3.70 6.15 -2.58
N LEU A 266 2.73 5.78 -1.75
CA LEU A 266 2.56 6.39 -0.42
C LEU A 266 3.60 5.83 0.54
N VAL A 267 4.19 6.71 1.34
CA VAL A 267 5.25 6.36 2.30
C VAL A 267 5.00 7.02 3.65
N ALA A 268 5.47 6.36 4.71
CA ALA A 268 5.51 6.95 6.05
C ALA A 268 6.89 7.57 6.29
N ILE A 269 6.92 8.87 6.58
CA ILE A 269 8.13 9.64 6.90
C ILE A 269 8.18 9.84 8.41
N ASP A 270 9.32 9.47 9.01
CA ASP A 270 9.60 9.57 10.44
C ASP A 270 8.53 8.93 11.34
N GLY A 271 7.78 7.97 10.80
CA GLY A 271 6.71 7.25 11.51
C GLY A 271 5.45 8.07 11.81
N SER A 272 5.42 9.38 11.52
CA SER A 272 4.27 10.24 11.87
C SER A 272 3.77 11.14 10.75
N THR A 273 4.45 11.19 9.60
CA THR A 273 4.11 12.08 8.49
C THR A 273 3.80 11.30 7.21
N LEU A 274 2.70 11.63 6.54
CA LEU A 274 2.36 11.04 5.25
C LEU A 274 3.21 11.68 4.14
N GLY A 275 3.91 10.83 3.40
CA GLY A 275 4.67 11.18 2.20
C GLY A 275 4.13 10.47 0.96
N LEU A 276 4.58 10.95 -0.19
CA LEU A 276 4.28 10.38 -1.50
C LEU A 276 5.52 10.50 -2.37
N ILE A 277 5.95 9.41 -2.98
CA ILE A 277 6.96 9.38 -4.04
C ILE A 277 6.24 9.18 -5.36
N SER A 278 6.28 10.17 -6.26
CA SER A 278 5.76 10.01 -7.62
C SER A 278 6.89 9.86 -8.61
N TYR A 279 6.70 9.01 -9.62
CA TYR A 279 7.73 8.79 -10.64
C TYR A 279 7.15 8.37 -11.99
N THR A 280 7.93 8.56 -13.04
CA THR A 280 7.58 8.15 -14.41
C THR A 280 7.80 6.63 -14.58
N PHE A 281 6.78 5.88 -15.04
CA PHE A 281 6.79 4.43 -14.99
C PHE A 281 7.51 3.76 -16.18
N LYS A 282 7.25 4.21 -17.41
CA LYS A 282 7.66 3.52 -18.66
C LYS A 282 8.88 4.12 -19.36
N VAL A 283 9.73 4.83 -18.62
CA VAL A 283 10.95 5.44 -19.16
C VAL A 283 12.15 4.87 -18.42
N ARG A 284 13.26 4.75 -19.15
CA ARG A 284 14.53 4.26 -18.59
C ARG A 284 15.04 5.17 -17.49
N THR A 285 15.04 6.47 -17.78
CA THR A 285 15.45 7.53 -16.88
C THR A 285 14.20 8.10 -16.21
N LYS A 286 14.09 7.88 -14.90
CA LYS A 286 12.90 8.21 -14.13
C LYS A 286 13.17 9.44 -13.26
N ILE A 287 12.21 10.36 -13.29
CA ILE A 287 12.19 11.52 -12.38
C ILE A 287 11.34 11.14 -11.18
N PHE A 288 11.92 11.24 -9.99
CA PHE A 288 11.27 10.98 -8.71
C PHE A 288 10.99 12.30 -8.00
N ASP A 289 9.75 12.50 -7.62
CA ASP A 289 9.26 13.63 -6.84
C ASP A 289 8.89 13.13 -5.44
N LEU A 290 9.58 13.58 -4.39
CA LEU A 290 9.23 13.30 -3.01
C LEU A 290 8.39 14.45 -2.44
N LEU A 291 7.16 14.16 -2.06
CA LEU A 291 6.21 15.11 -1.49
C LEU A 291 5.79 14.70 -0.09
N VAL A 292 5.49 15.72 0.72
CA VAL A 292 5.05 15.56 2.11
C VAL A 292 3.74 16.28 2.34
N TRP A 293 2.80 15.59 2.98
CA TRP A 293 1.52 16.17 3.36
C TRP A 293 1.68 17.12 4.55
N LYS A 294 1.28 18.39 4.36
CA LYS A 294 1.24 19.39 5.44
C LYS A 294 -0.19 19.57 5.90
N SER A 295 -0.59 18.81 6.92
CA SER A 295 -1.97 18.80 7.45
C SER A 295 -2.50 20.18 7.85
N LYS A 296 -1.67 21.04 8.46
CA LYS A 296 -2.05 22.41 8.84
C LYS A 296 -2.33 23.34 7.65
N GLU A 297 -1.73 23.04 6.50
CA GLU A 297 -1.85 23.87 5.29
C GLU A 297 -2.75 23.22 4.23
N TRP A 298 -3.21 22.00 4.50
CA TRP A 298 -4.02 21.20 3.61
C TRP A 298 -3.45 21.06 2.19
N ARG A 299 -2.13 20.88 2.09
CA ARG A 299 -1.42 20.75 0.80
C ARG A 299 -0.22 19.83 0.85
N TRP A 300 0.13 19.31 -0.32
CA TRP A 300 1.40 18.66 -0.57
C TRP A 300 2.51 19.71 -0.75
N ARG A 301 3.68 19.45 -0.15
CA ARG A 301 4.91 20.19 -0.40
C ARG A 301 5.96 19.25 -0.97
N ARG A 302 6.53 19.61 -2.12
CA ARG A 302 7.73 18.94 -2.65
C ARG A 302 8.88 19.17 -1.67
N VAL A 303 9.52 18.09 -1.26
CA VAL A 303 10.71 18.09 -0.40
C VAL A 303 11.95 17.84 -1.23
N ASP A 304 11.87 16.99 -2.24
CA ASP A 304 12.99 16.66 -3.08
C ASP A 304 12.56 16.25 -4.50
N ILE A 305 13.47 16.38 -5.45
CA ILE A 305 13.36 15.90 -6.82
C ILE A 305 14.71 15.35 -7.27
N PHE A 306 14.72 14.15 -7.85
CA PHE A 306 15.93 13.51 -8.33
C PHE A 306 15.66 12.60 -9.52
N GLU A 307 16.71 12.30 -10.27
CA GLU A 307 16.64 11.50 -11.49
C GLU A 307 17.54 10.28 -11.33
N LEU A 308 17.03 9.10 -11.69
CA LEU A 308 17.79 7.85 -11.67
C LEU A 308 17.45 7.01 -12.89
N GLU A 309 18.44 6.28 -13.39
CA GLU A 309 18.29 5.35 -14.49
C GLU A 309 18.06 3.92 -13.99
N ASP A 310 17.34 3.13 -14.79
CA ASP A 310 17.18 1.69 -14.61
C ASP A 310 16.59 1.31 -13.23
N ILE A 311 15.86 2.23 -12.61
CA ILE A 311 15.08 1.97 -11.39
C ILE A 311 13.71 1.45 -11.77
N ARG A 312 13.26 0.36 -11.15
CA ARG A 312 11.91 -0.18 -11.34
C ARG A 312 10.87 0.57 -10.51
N THR A 313 11.07 0.58 -9.18
CA THR A 313 10.09 1.10 -8.21
C THR A 313 10.75 1.52 -6.90
N PRO A 314 10.23 2.54 -6.20
CA PRO A 314 10.56 2.79 -4.80
C PRO A 314 9.83 1.80 -3.88
N LEU A 315 10.45 1.47 -2.74
CA LEU A 315 9.87 0.61 -1.69
C LEU A 315 9.54 1.37 -0.40
N GLY A 316 10.20 2.50 -0.14
CA GLY A 316 9.97 3.30 1.07
C GLY A 316 11.21 4.07 1.51
N LEU A 317 11.09 4.72 2.67
CA LEU A 317 12.14 5.56 3.24
C LEU A 317 12.71 4.98 4.54
N TRP A 318 14.01 5.19 4.74
CA TRP A 318 14.77 5.00 5.97
C TRP A 318 15.24 6.37 6.48
N GLY A 319 15.04 6.65 7.78
CA GLY A 319 15.49 7.90 8.40
C GLY A 319 14.93 9.20 7.78
N GLY A 320 13.92 9.10 6.90
CA GLY A 320 13.36 10.22 6.15
C GLY A 320 14.25 10.75 5.00
N ASP A 321 15.51 10.32 4.92
CA ASP A 321 16.51 10.84 3.98
C ASP A 321 17.18 9.78 3.10
N LYS A 322 16.86 8.50 3.29
CA LYS A 322 17.34 7.41 2.43
C LYS A 322 16.17 6.67 1.80
N CYS A 323 16.22 6.42 0.50
CA CYS A 323 15.15 5.79 -0.26
C CYS A 323 15.56 4.37 -0.67
N PHE A 324 14.78 3.39 -0.26
CA PHE A 324 14.90 2.03 -0.79
C PHE A 324 14.27 1.96 -2.17
N LEU A 325 15.03 1.45 -3.13
CA LEU A 325 14.64 1.31 -4.53
C LEU A 325 14.92 -0.12 -4.98
N VAL A 326 14.18 -0.57 -6.00
CA VAL A 326 14.52 -1.80 -6.73
C VAL A 326 14.87 -1.42 -8.15
N ASP A 327 15.98 -1.93 -8.66
CA ASP A 327 16.39 -1.73 -10.05
C ASP A 327 15.69 -2.70 -11.02
N GLU A 328 15.89 -2.52 -12.33
CA GLU A 328 15.34 -3.44 -13.33
C GLU A 328 15.94 -4.85 -13.26
N ASN A 329 17.09 -5.04 -12.58
CA ASN A 329 17.69 -6.35 -12.30
C ASN A 329 17.21 -7.00 -10.99
N HIS A 330 16.21 -6.39 -10.33
CA HIS A 330 15.55 -6.90 -9.11
C HIS A 330 16.47 -6.89 -7.88
N GLU A 331 17.43 -5.97 -7.88
CA GLU A 331 18.36 -5.72 -6.79
C GLU A 331 17.89 -4.55 -5.92
N LEU A 332 18.01 -4.73 -4.61
CA LEU A 332 17.71 -3.69 -3.62
C LEU A 332 18.85 -2.66 -3.60
N LEU A 333 18.48 -1.41 -3.85
CA LEU A 333 19.34 -0.25 -3.81
C LEU A 333 18.92 0.70 -2.69
N LEU A 334 19.88 1.50 -2.23
CA LEU A 334 19.68 2.58 -1.30
C LEU A 334 20.17 3.89 -1.93
N PHE A 335 19.28 4.85 -2.07
CA PHE A 335 19.60 6.19 -2.53
C PHE A 335 19.58 7.18 -1.36
N ASP A 336 20.70 7.85 -1.11
CA ASP A 336 20.80 8.89 -0.09
C ASP A 336 20.39 10.26 -0.69
N LEU A 337 19.33 10.86 -0.15
CA LEU A 337 18.79 12.13 -0.64
C LEU A 337 19.74 13.30 -0.39
N LYS A 338 20.61 13.21 0.62
CA LYS A 338 21.56 14.29 0.97
C LYS A 338 22.82 14.22 0.12
N THR A 339 23.43 13.03 0.02
CA THR A 339 24.71 12.86 -0.70
C THR A 339 24.50 12.60 -2.19
N ARG A 340 23.28 12.21 -2.60
CA ARG A 340 22.94 11.75 -3.96
C ARG A 340 23.68 10.48 -4.37
N GLU A 341 24.21 9.73 -3.41
CA GLU A 341 24.84 8.45 -3.66
C GLU A 341 23.78 7.35 -3.81
N LEU A 342 23.92 6.54 -4.85
CA LEU A 342 23.16 5.31 -5.05
C LEU A 342 24.07 4.11 -4.75
N LYS A 343 23.66 3.25 -3.81
CA LYS A 343 24.41 2.07 -3.39
C LYS A 343 23.59 0.81 -3.60
N SER A 344 24.20 -0.23 -4.15
CA SER A 344 23.64 -1.58 -4.11
C SER A 344 23.83 -2.17 -2.71
N LEU A 345 22.81 -2.91 -2.24
CA LEU A 345 22.87 -3.68 -1.00
C LEU A 345 23.18 -5.18 -1.26
N GLY A 346 23.38 -5.59 -2.51
CA GLY A 346 23.67 -6.97 -2.89
C GLY A 346 22.54 -7.98 -2.63
N ILE A 347 21.33 -7.49 -2.34
CA ILE A 347 20.16 -8.32 -2.06
C ILE A 347 19.27 -8.35 -3.30
N LYS A 348 19.01 -9.56 -3.82
CA LYS A 348 18.18 -9.78 -5.00
C LYS A 348 16.94 -10.59 -4.67
N ASP A 349 15.90 -10.38 -5.47
CA ASP A 349 14.70 -11.20 -5.53
C ASP A 349 14.52 -11.73 -6.96
N HIS A 350 13.91 -12.90 -7.11
CA HIS A 350 13.52 -13.45 -8.40
C HIS A 350 12.18 -12.90 -8.88
N LEU A 351 11.32 -12.41 -7.97
CA LEU A 351 10.06 -11.77 -8.31
C LEU A 351 10.10 -10.28 -7.96
N PRO A 352 10.19 -9.38 -8.94
CA PRO A 352 10.38 -7.95 -8.70
C PRO A 352 9.24 -7.25 -7.97
N TRP A 353 8.04 -7.82 -8.00
CA TRP A 353 6.85 -7.24 -7.41
C TRP A 353 6.60 -7.72 -5.98
N ALA A 354 7.37 -8.71 -5.50
CA ALA A 354 7.24 -9.24 -4.15
C ALA A 354 8.00 -8.40 -3.12
N MET A 355 9.09 -7.72 -3.52
CA MET A 355 9.92 -7.01 -2.57
C MET A 355 9.18 -5.83 -1.93
N SER A 356 9.21 -5.75 -0.60
CA SER A 356 8.64 -4.62 0.15
C SER A 356 9.42 -4.34 1.42
N VAL A 357 9.41 -3.08 1.86
CA VAL A 357 10.05 -2.65 3.10
C VAL A 357 9.00 -1.98 3.98
N VAL A 358 8.73 -2.56 5.14
CA VAL A 358 7.71 -2.05 6.07
C VAL A 358 8.32 -1.74 7.45
N PRO A 359 7.79 -0.76 8.20
CA PRO A 359 8.10 -0.61 9.61
C PRO A 359 7.74 -1.87 10.38
N PHE A 360 8.63 -2.32 11.27
CA PHE A 360 8.42 -3.52 12.07
C PHE A 360 9.08 -3.39 13.44
N VAL A 361 8.37 -3.80 14.47
CA VAL A 361 8.88 -3.90 15.84
C VAL A 361 8.56 -5.30 16.31
N GLU A 362 9.55 -6.00 16.82
CA GLU A 362 9.33 -7.32 17.41
C GLU A 362 8.40 -7.22 18.61
N SER A 363 7.47 -8.18 18.73
CA SER A 363 6.44 -8.15 19.76
C SER A 363 5.96 -9.56 20.06
N THR A 364 5.66 -9.84 21.32
CA THR A 364 5.08 -11.12 21.76
C THR A 364 3.56 -11.06 21.89
N VAL A 365 2.90 -10.07 21.27
CA VAL A 365 1.44 -9.97 21.26
C VAL A 365 0.84 -11.20 20.57
N SER A 366 -0.04 -11.90 21.29
CA SER A 366 -0.76 -13.05 20.73
C SER A 366 -1.94 -12.60 19.87
N ILE A 367 -2.07 -13.20 18.69
CA ILE A 367 -3.22 -13.07 17.78
C ILE A 367 -4.24 -14.21 17.97
N LYS A 368 -3.89 -15.23 18.75
CA LYS A 368 -4.77 -16.31 19.19
C LYS A 368 -5.37 -15.95 20.56
N ARG A 369 -6.21 -14.92 20.64
CA ARG A 369 -6.99 -14.73 21.88
C ARG A 369 -8.15 -15.71 21.95
N GLN A 370 -8.25 -16.29 23.14
CA GLN A 370 -8.93 -17.52 23.57
C GLN A 370 -10.44 -17.52 23.43
#